data_AF-A0A1H8LQ62-F1
#
_entry.id   AF-A0A1H8LQ62-F1
#
_cell.length_a   1.000
_cell.length_b   1.000
_cell.length_c   1.000
_cell.angle_alpha   90.00
_cell.angle_beta   90.00
_cell.angle_gamma   90.00
#
_symmetry.space_group_name_H-M   'P 1'
#
loop_
_entity.id
_entity.type
_entity.pdbx_description
1 polymer ?
#
loop_
_entity_poly.entity_id
_entity_poly.type
_entity_poly.pdbx_seq_one_letter_code
_entity_poly.pdbx_strand_id
1 'polypeptide(L)'
;MPNEHLSENIEQLWDWLNKLEADGFELERFAGSGVSTVTSEGATKFEGKLFGISIITADNLDEVIERVKTWPELSYGGRIDILETL
;
A
#
# COMPACT_ATOMS: atom_id res chain seq x y z
N MET A 1 15.36 5.82 1.36
CA MET A 1 15.84 4.54 1.93
C MET A 1 17.33 4.40 1.66
N PRO A 2 18.11 3.78 2.56
CA PRO A 2 19.46 3.31 2.21
C PRO A 2 19.33 2.30 1.06
N ASN A 3 20.09 2.46 -0.03
CA ASN A 3 19.99 1.62 -1.22
C ASN A 3 20.39 0.15 -0.98
N GLU A 4 20.95 -0.17 0.19
CA GLU A 4 21.56 -1.46 0.51
C GLU A 4 20.53 -2.60 0.66
N HIS A 5 19.26 -2.29 0.92
CA HIS A 5 18.18 -3.28 1.11
C HIS A 5 17.03 -3.16 0.09
N LEU A 6 17.21 -2.39 -0.98
CA LEU A 6 16.12 -2.09 -1.91
C LEU A 6 15.50 -3.36 -2.53
N SER A 7 16.33 -4.32 -2.95
CA SER A 7 15.85 -5.56 -3.57
C SER A 7 15.08 -6.44 -2.59
N GLU A 8 15.56 -6.59 -1.36
CA GLU A 8 14.91 -7.38 -0.30
C GLU A 8 13.58 -6.74 0.11
N ASN A 9 13.51 -5.41 0.19
CA ASN A 9 12.28 -4.69 0.51
C ASN A 9 11.23 -4.85 -0.59
N ILE A 10 11.64 -4.83 -1.86
CA ILE A 10 10.76 -5.07 -3.01
C ILE A 10 10.21 -6.50 -2.96
N GLU A 11 11.06 -7.49 -2.68
CA GLU A 11 10.63 -8.89 -2.57
C GLU A 11 9.62 -9.09 -1.44
N GLN A 12 9.89 -8.57 -0.24
CA GLN A 12 8.97 -8.63 0.90
C GLN A 12 7.64 -7.94 0.62
N LEU A 13 7.67 -6.81 -0.10
CA LEU A 13 6.47 -6.10 -0.51
C LEU A 13 5.62 -6.96 -1.46
N TRP A 14 6.23 -7.56 -2.48
CA TRP A 14 5.52 -8.44 -3.40
C TRP A 14 4.96 -9.69 -2.71
N ASP A 15 5.70 -10.28 -1.77
CA ASP A 15 5.20 -11.41 -0.99
C ASP A 15 4.00 -11.06 -0.10
N TRP A 16 4.03 -9.89 0.54
CA TRP A 16 2.90 -9.40 1.34
C TRP A 16 1.65 -9.19 0.46
N LEU A 17 1.85 -8.56 -0.69
CA LEU A 17 0.83 -8.35 -1.70
C LEU A 17 0.25 -9.69 -2.22
N ASN A 18 1.09 -10.65 -2.59
CA ASN A 18 0.63 -11.95 -3.08
C ASN A 18 -0.17 -12.73 -2.03
N LYS A 19 0.13 -12.56 -0.73
CA LYS A 19 -0.66 -13.16 0.35
C LYS A 19 -2.07 -12.57 0.42
N LEU A 20 -2.22 -11.25 0.27
CA LEU A 20 -3.55 -10.61 0.26
C LEU A 20 -4.45 -11.14 -0.87
N GLU A 21 -3.87 -11.37 -2.04
CA GLU A 21 -4.56 -11.98 -3.17
C GLU A 21 -4.90 -13.45 -2.88
N ALA A 22 -3.93 -14.25 -2.42
CA ALA A 22 -4.12 -15.66 -2.14
C ALA A 22 -5.17 -15.93 -1.04
N ASP A 23 -5.25 -15.03 -0.06
CA ASP A 23 -6.22 -15.10 1.02
C ASP A 23 -7.64 -14.66 0.59
N GLY A 24 -7.81 -14.26 -0.68
CA GLY A 24 -9.10 -13.90 -1.28
C GLY A 24 -9.61 -12.51 -0.91
N PHE A 25 -8.75 -11.68 -0.34
CA PHE A 25 -9.12 -10.35 0.15
C PHE A 25 -8.90 -9.26 -0.88
N GLU A 26 -7.94 -9.43 -1.78
CA GLU A 26 -7.73 -8.48 -2.88
C GLU A 26 -8.64 -8.79 -4.06
N LEU A 27 -9.43 -7.78 -4.46
CA LEU A 27 -10.26 -7.83 -5.66
C LEU A 27 -9.45 -7.39 -6.89
N GLU A 28 -8.77 -6.25 -6.77
CA GLU A 28 -7.97 -5.68 -7.84
C GLU A 28 -6.78 -4.90 -7.28
N ARG A 29 -5.68 -4.87 -8.03
CA ARG A 29 -4.47 -4.10 -7.72
C ARG A 29 -4.00 -3.31 -8.92
N PHE A 30 -3.61 -2.07 -8.65
CA PHE A 30 -2.86 -1.25 -9.57
C PHE A 30 -1.54 -0.81 -8.91
N ALA A 31 -0.42 -1.38 -9.36
CA ALA A 31 0.92 -0.97 -8.92
C ALA A 31 1.66 -0.31 -10.08
N GLY A 32 2.24 0.88 -9.84
CA GLY A 32 2.87 1.64 -10.92
C GLY A 32 3.70 2.81 -10.41
N SER A 33 4.68 3.21 -11.20
CA SER A 33 5.48 4.41 -10.91
C SER A 33 4.91 5.64 -11.61
N GLY A 34 5.07 6.82 -11.00
CA GLY A 34 4.62 8.09 -11.58
C GLY A 34 3.14 8.42 -11.38
N VAL A 35 2.44 7.64 -10.55
CA VAL A 35 1.04 7.89 -10.16
C VAL A 35 1.02 8.87 -8.98
N SER A 36 0.02 9.74 -8.94
CA SER A 36 -0.16 10.65 -7.82
C SER A 36 -1.63 10.89 -7.47
N THR A 37 -1.93 11.07 -6.19
CA THR A 37 -3.26 11.52 -5.73
C THR A 37 -3.49 12.99 -6.11
N VAL A 38 -4.74 13.32 -6.44
CA VAL A 38 -5.20 14.70 -6.63
C VAL A 38 -5.98 15.11 -5.38
N THR A 39 -5.26 15.36 -4.29
CA THR A 39 -5.80 15.92 -3.03
C THR A 39 -5.15 17.28 -2.76
N SER A 40 -5.64 18.02 -1.76
CA SER A 40 -4.96 19.24 -1.29
C SER A 40 -3.52 18.99 -0.83
N GLU A 41 -3.23 17.77 -0.37
CA GLU A 41 -1.90 17.28 0.04
C GLU A 41 -1.02 16.96 -1.19
N GLY A 42 -1.62 16.64 -2.34
CA GLY A 42 -0.93 16.42 -3.62
C GLY A 42 -0.27 17.67 -4.22
N ALA A 43 -0.54 18.86 -3.68
CA ALA A 43 0.13 20.11 -4.07
C ALA A 43 1.57 20.21 -3.54
N THR A 44 1.93 19.41 -2.54
CA THR A 44 3.25 19.40 -1.93
C THR A 44 4.13 18.35 -2.61
N LYS A 45 5.40 18.71 -2.87
CA LYS A 45 6.34 17.85 -3.58
C LYS A 45 6.51 16.52 -2.80
N PHE A 46 6.25 15.40 -3.48
CA PHE A 46 6.31 14.02 -2.95
C PHE A 46 5.15 13.56 -2.05
N GLU A 47 4.30 14.44 -1.52
CA GLU A 47 3.16 14.04 -0.68
C GLU A 47 2.04 13.36 -1.47
N GLY A 48 1.95 13.61 -2.78
CA GLY A 48 0.96 12.96 -3.64
C GLY A 48 1.44 11.67 -4.29
N LYS A 49 2.70 11.22 -4.15
CA LYS A 49 3.21 10.07 -4.92
C LYS A 49 2.60 8.75 -4.42
N LEU A 50 1.92 8.05 -5.32
CA LEU A 50 1.39 6.72 -5.08
C LEU A 50 2.35 5.67 -5.64
N PHE A 51 2.61 4.64 -4.83
CA PHE A 51 3.27 3.42 -5.28
C PHE A 51 2.27 2.44 -5.91
N GLY A 52 1.06 2.39 -5.34
CA GLY A 52 -0.02 1.54 -5.84
C GLY A 52 -1.30 1.75 -5.08
N ILE A 53 -2.37 1.15 -5.59
CA ILE A 53 -3.70 1.08 -5.00
C ILE A 53 -4.11 -0.38 -5.01
N SER A 54 -4.70 -0.85 -3.92
CA SER A 54 -5.32 -2.17 -3.82
C SER A 54 -6.76 -1.99 -3.37
N ILE A 55 -7.69 -2.68 -4.03
CA ILE A 55 -9.09 -2.76 -3.65
C ILE A 55 -9.27 -4.08 -2.92
N ILE A 56 -9.68 -4.01 -1.67
CA ILE A 56 -9.87 -5.19 -0.82
C ILE A 56 -11.30 -5.27 -0.29
N THR A 57 -11.75 -6.49 -0.02
CA THR A 57 -12.97 -6.75 0.78
C THR A 57 -12.59 -7.13 2.20
N ALA A 58 -13.32 -6.60 3.17
CA ALA A 58 -13.17 -6.93 4.59
C ALA A 58 -14.53 -6.77 5.29
N ASP A 59 -14.72 -7.48 6.40
CA ASP A 59 -15.96 -7.42 7.17
C ASP A 59 -16.08 -6.10 7.95
N ASN A 60 -14.95 -5.48 8.30
CA ASN A 60 -14.88 -4.21 9.03
C ASN A 60 -13.49 -3.55 8.91
N LEU A 61 -13.40 -2.29 9.34
CA LEU A 61 -12.16 -1.50 9.33
C LEU A 61 -11.04 -2.08 10.19
N ASP A 62 -11.36 -2.68 11.34
CA ASP A 62 -10.35 -3.22 12.25
C ASP A 62 -9.57 -4.37 11.58
N GLU A 63 -10.26 -5.22 10.82
CA GLU A 63 -9.63 -6.29 10.02
C GLU A 63 -8.65 -5.72 9.00
N VAL A 64 -9.01 -4.62 8.32
CA VAL A 64 -8.13 -3.93 7.37
C VAL A 64 -6.90 -3.39 8.08
N ILE A 65 -7.09 -2.70 9.21
CA ILE A 65 -6.02 -2.11 10.00
C ILE A 65 -5.03 -3.19 10.46
N GLU A 66 -5.51 -4.31 11.00
CA GLU A 66 -4.63 -5.41 11.45
C GLU A 66 -3.77 -5.97 10.31
N ARG A 67 -4.31 -6.05 9.09
CA ARG A 67 -3.55 -6.55 7.94
C ARG A 67 -2.50 -5.56 7.47
N VAL A 68 -2.85 -4.28 7.33
CA VAL A 68 -1.91 -3.26 6.83
C VAL A 68 -0.81 -2.92 7.84
N LYS A 69 -0.99 -3.21 9.14
CA LYS A 69 0.07 -3.08 10.17
C LYS A 69 1.33 -3.88 9.85
N THR A 70 1.20 -4.95 9.07
CA THR A 70 2.33 -5.80 8.67
C THR A 70 2.97 -5.36 7.35
N TRP A 71 2.52 -4.25 6.75
CA TRP A 71 3.06 -3.75 5.50
C TRP A 71 4.55 -3.36 5.66
N PRO A 72 5.47 -3.97 4.88
CA PRO A 72 6.90 -3.78 5.07
C PRO A 72 7.37 -2.32 5.00
N GLU A 73 6.72 -1.48 4.18
CA GLU A 73 7.15 -0.09 4.01
C GLU A 73 6.82 0.82 5.20
N LEU A 74 5.93 0.43 6.13
CA LEU A 74 5.65 1.22 7.33
C LEU A 74 6.93 1.50 8.13
N SER A 75 7.83 0.50 8.22
CA SER A 75 9.10 0.62 8.93
C SER A 75 10.06 1.64 8.32
N TYR A 76 9.84 2.01 7.05
CA TYR A 76 10.66 2.95 6.28
C TYR A 76 9.98 4.31 6.05
N GLY A 77 8.87 4.56 6.75
CA GLY A 77 8.09 5.80 6.63
C GLY A 77 7.07 5.80 5.50
N GLY A 78 6.76 4.63 4.92
CA GLY A 78 5.63 4.46 4.02
C GLY A 78 4.31 4.76 4.73
N ARG A 79 3.32 5.22 3.97
CA ARG A 79 1.96 5.51 4.45
C ARG A 79 0.93 4.77 3.59
N ILE A 80 -0.09 4.22 4.24
CA ILE A 80 -1.31 3.70 3.58
C ILE A 80 -2.46 4.61 3.99
N ASP A 81 -3.20 5.10 3.01
CA ASP A 81 -4.49 5.73 3.22
C ASP A 81 -5.60 4.70 2.95
N ILE A 82 -6.47 4.49 3.93
CA ILE A 82 -7.62 3.58 3.82
C ILE A 82 -8.85 4.42 3.46
N LEU A 83 -9.51 4.06 2.38
CA LEU A 83 -10.73 4.70 1.90
C LEU A 83 -11.86 3.66 1.92
N GLU A 84 -12.92 3.93 2.66
CA GLU A 84 -14.12 3.09 2.68
C GLU A 84 -15.10 3.57 1.61
N THR A 85 -15.68 2.63 0.86
CA THR A 85 -16.78 2.90 -0.06
C THR A 85 -18.10 2.55 0.63
N LEU A 86 -19.06 3.47 0.63
CA LEU A 86 -20.42 3.26 1.15
C LEU A 86 -21.28 2.37 0.24
#